data_AF-A0A9E6AT17-F1
#
_entry.id   AF-A0A9E6AT17-F1
#
_cell.length_a   1.000
_cell.length_b   1.000
_cell.length_c   1.000
_cell.angle_alpha   90.00
_cell.angle_beta   90.00
_cell.angle_gamma   90.00
#
_symmetry.space_group_name_H-M   'P 1'
#
loop_
_entity.id
_entity.type
_entity.pdbx_description
1 polymer ?
#
loop_
_entity_poly.entity_id
_entity_poly.type
_entity_poly.pdbx_seq_one_letter_code
_entity_poly.pdbx_strand_id
1 'polypeptide(L)'
;MTSVRIITVKAFDGAKLTVEGFEGEEFEDVEWAKQGGINIEPKVGSKGLAVQIGGSAERLTVIAIYDHADDGPVSLYDARGNKVELGVDGIVMEGQGQKVELLSGGIKISSPSKIEINAPQVFINDILQSGD
;
A
#
# COMPACT_ATOMS: atom_id res chain seq x y z
N MET A 1 7.68 -6.70 5.45
CA MET A 1 7.00 -6.57 4.15
C MET A 1 7.93 -7.18 3.13
N THR A 2 7.44 -8.12 2.32
CA THR A 2 8.28 -8.92 1.42
C THR A 2 7.69 -8.88 0.02
N SER A 3 8.55 -8.74 -0.99
CA SER A 3 8.16 -8.88 -2.39
C SER A 3 8.04 -10.37 -2.72
N VAL A 4 6.94 -10.75 -3.36
CA VAL A 4 6.70 -12.12 -3.83
C VAL A 4 6.42 -12.13 -5.33
N ARG A 5 6.62 -13.26 -5.99
CA ARG A 5 6.24 -13.47 -7.39
C ARG A 5 5.05 -14.42 -7.46
N ILE A 6 4.04 -14.10 -8.26
CA ILE A 6 2.88 -14.97 -8.43
C ILE A 6 3.24 -16.12 -9.37
N ILE A 7 3.17 -17.35 -8.86
CA ILE A 7 3.46 -18.57 -9.61
C ILE A 7 2.17 -19.11 -10.24
N THR A 8 1.09 -19.14 -9.47
CA THR A 8 -0.18 -19.70 -9.92
C THR A 8 -1.37 -18.95 -9.36
N VAL A 9 -2.45 -18.91 -10.14
CA VAL A 9 -3.74 -18.32 -9.75
C VAL A 9 -4.78 -19.42 -9.84
N LYS A 10 -5.36 -19.83 -8.71
CA LYS A 10 -6.45 -20.80 -8.67
C LYS A 10 -7.77 -20.06 -8.47
N ALA A 11 -8.56 -19.96 -9.53
CA ALA A 11 -9.90 -19.38 -9.47
C ALA A 11 -10.91 -20.45 -9.00
N PHE A 12 -11.06 -20.61 -7.69
CA PHE A 12 -12.17 -21.35 -7.08
C PHE A 12 -12.63 -20.58 -5.84
N ASP A 13 -13.90 -20.18 -5.82
CA ASP A 13 -14.67 -19.65 -4.68
C ASP A 13 -13.86 -18.99 -3.54
N GLY A 14 -13.19 -17.86 -3.86
CA GLY A 14 -12.17 -17.25 -3.01
C GLY A 14 -10.80 -17.46 -3.62
N ALA A 15 -10.46 -16.63 -4.60
CA ALA A 15 -9.32 -16.88 -5.45
C ALA A 15 -8.01 -16.90 -4.63
N LYS A 16 -7.22 -17.97 -4.80
CA LYS A 16 -5.99 -18.25 -4.04
C LYS A 16 -4.77 -18.16 -4.94
N LEU A 17 -3.63 -17.75 -4.38
CA LEU A 17 -2.34 -17.67 -5.07
C LEU A 17 -1.36 -18.71 -4.55
N THR A 18 -0.52 -19.20 -5.45
CA THR A 18 0.81 -19.68 -5.07
C THR A 18 1.80 -18.57 -5.35
N VAL A 19 2.64 -18.21 -4.38
CA VAL A 19 3.64 -17.15 -4.53
C VAL A 19 5.03 -17.62 -4.12
N GLU A 20 6.07 -17.10 -4.78
CA GLU A 20 7.48 -17.34 -4.52
C GLU A 20 8.06 -16.16 -3.71
N GLY A 21 8.68 -16.44 -2.57
CA GLY A 21 9.49 -15.49 -1.81
C GLY A 21 10.89 -15.27 -2.39
N PHE A 22 11.65 -14.33 -1.82
CA PHE A 22 12.96 -13.92 -2.37
C PHE A 22 14.06 -14.99 -2.25
N GLU A 23 13.89 -15.97 -1.37
CA GLU A 23 14.82 -17.12 -1.20
C GLU A 23 14.33 -18.39 -1.93
N GLY A 24 13.33 -18.26 -2.81
CA GLY A 24 12.74 -19.41 -3.54
C GLY A 24 11.72 -20.21 -2.71
N GLU A 25 11.30 -19.67 -1.58
CA GLU A 25 10.26 -20.26 -0.72
C GLU A 25 8.89 -20.19 -1.43
N GLU A 26 8.19 -21.31 -1.56
CA GLU A 26 6.83 -21.34 -2.11
C GLU A 26 5.77 -21.29 -1.01
N PHE A 27 4.83 -20.37 -1.15
CA PHE A 27 3.66 -20.25 -0.28
C PHE A 27 2.41 -20.56 -1.09
N GLU A 28 1.72 -21.64 -0.72
CA GLU A 28 0.47 -22.04 -1.35
C GLU A 28 -0.74 -21.44 -0.64
N ASP A 29 -1.86 -21.40 -1.36
CA ASP A 29 -3.17 -20.98 -0.81
C ASP A 29 -3.19 -19.57 -0.21
N VAL A 30 -2.30 -18.69 -0.68
CA VAL A 30 -2.16 -17.32 -0.22
C VAL A 30 -3.37 -16.50 -0.65
N GLU A 31 -4.01 -15.87 0.32
CA GLU A 31 -5.08 -14.92 0.06
C GLU A 31 -4.50 -13.62 -0.52
N TRP A 32 -5.20 -13.04 -1.49
CA TRP A 32 -4.95 -11.65 -1.88
C TRP A 32 -6.14 -10.78 -1.52
N ALA A 33 -5.85 -9.53 -1.19
CA ALA A 33 -6.89 -8.55 -0.91
C ALA A 33 -7.64 -8.21 -2.20
N LYS A 34 -8.78 -8.88 -2.44
CA LYS A 34 -9.69 -8.53 -3.53
C LYS A 34 -10.52 -7.31 -3.09
N GLN A 35 -10.30 -6.17 -3.73
CA GLN A 35 -11.11 -4.98 -3.47
C GLN A 35 -12.55 -5.24 -3.95
N GLY A 36 -13.52 -5.18 -3.04
CA GLY A 36 -14.93 -5.39 -3.38
C GLY A 36 -15.38 -4.44 -4.50
N GLY A 37 -15.98 -5.00 -5.55
CA GLY A 37 -16.48 -4.24 -6.71
C GLY A 37 -15.54 -4.16 -7.91
N ILE A 38 -14.29 -4.61 -7.80
CA ILE A 38 -13.34 -4.67 -8.94
C ILE A 38 -12.82 -6.10 -9.09
N ASN A 39 -13.14 -6.75 -10.21
CA ASN A 39 -12.56 -8.05 -10.57
C ASN A 39 -11.18 -7.83 -11.17
N ILE A 40 -10.16 -7.73 -10.32
CA ILE A 40 -8.76 -7.79 -10.74
C ILE A 40 -8.30 -9.23 -10.52
N GLU A 41 -8.08 -9.95 -11.62
CA GLU A 41 -7.44 -11.25 -11.59
C GLU A 41 -5.92 -11.04 -11.69
N PRO A 42 -5.14 -11.51 -10.70
CA PRO A 42 -3.70 -11.47 -10.76
C PRO A 42 -3.21 -12.26 -11.97
N LYS A 43 -2.12 -11.82 -12.60
CA LYS A 43 -1.49 -12.59 -13.67
C LYS A 43 -0.31 -13.39 -13.13
N VAL A 44 -0.12 -14.58 -13.67
CA VAL A 44 1.08 -15.37 -13.41
C VAL A 44 2.30 -14.58 -13.88
N GLY A 45 3.34 -14.54 -13.04
CA GLY A 45 4.56 -13.77 -13.30
C GLY A 45 4.55 -12.33 -12.77
N SER A 46 3.40 -11.79 -12.36
CA SER A 46 3.34 -10.49 -11.68
C SER A 46 4.02 -10.55 -10.32
N LYS A 47 4.55 -9.40 -9.87
CA LYS A 47 5.10 -9.26 -8.51
C LYS A 47 4.02 -8.76 -7.56
N GLY A 48 4.07 -9.16 -6.30
CA GLY A 48 3.15 -8.70 -5.27
C GLY A 48 3.86 -8.24 -4.02
N LEU A 49 3.23 -7.32 -3.28
CA LEU A 49 3.63 -6.97 -1.92
C LEU A 49 2.86 -7.85 -0.95
N ALA A 50 3.59 -8.60 -0.12
CA ALA A 50 3.01 -9.48 0.87
C ALA A 50 3.34 -9.06 2.31
N VAL A 51 2.38 -9.28 3.20
CA VAL A 51 2.50 -9.09 4.65
C VAL A 51 2.20 -10.38 5.39
N GLN A 52 2.99 -10.69 6.42
CA GLN A 52 2.70 -11.78 7.35
C GLN A 52 1.89 -11.23 8.51
N ILE A 53 0.64 -11.69 8.65
CA ILE A 53 -0.24 -11.26 9.72
C ILE A 53 0.15 -11.99 11.01
N GLY A 54 0.63 -11.23 12.00
CA GLY A 54 1.05 -11.78 13.30
C GLY A 54 2.40 -12.51 13.29
N GLY A 55 3.22 -12.34 12.26
CA GLY A 55 4.57 -12.94 12.17
C GLY A 55 4.59 -14.44 11.83
N SER A 56 3.44 -15.02 11.45
CA SER A 56 3.38 -16.40 10.96
C SER A 56 3.54 -16.44 9.44
N ALA A 57 4.45 -17.29 8.97
CA ALA A 57 4.64 -17.60 7.55
C ALA A 57 3.38 -18.22 6.91
N GLU A 58 2.55 -18.90 7.71
CA GLU A 58 1.28 -19.52 7.28
C GLU A 58 0.15 -18.50 7.07
N ARG A 59 0.35 -17.23 7.45
CA ARG A 59 -0.65 -16.16 7.34
C ARG A 59 -0.15 -15.01 6.47
N LEU A 60 0.36 -15.37 5.31
CA LEU A 60 0.80 -14.44 4.29
C LEU A 60 -0.42 -13.92 3.52
N THR A 61 -0.49 -12.61 3.31
CA THR A 61 -1.53 -11.97 2.47
C THR A 61 -0.87 -11.04 1.48
N VAL A 62 -1.22 -11.18 0.19
CA VAL A 62 -0.79 -10.26 -0.86
C VAL A 62 -1.74 -9.06 -0.88
N ILE A 63 -1.20 -7.87 -0.61
CA ILE A 63 -1.99 -6.63 -0.48
C ILE A 63 -1.90 -5.73 -1.72
N ALA A 64 -0.96 -6.01 -2.63
CA ALA A 64 -0.84 -5.31 -3.90
C ALA A 64 -0.15 -6.21 -4.94
N ILE A 65 -0.53 -6.05 -6.21
CA ILE A 65 0.00 -6.84 -7.33
C ILE A 65 0.37 -5.86 -8.45
N TYR A 66 1.58 -6.01 -9.00
CA TYR A 66 2.14 -5.20 -10.06
C TYR A 66 2.53 -6.11 -11.22
N ASP A 67 2.00 -5.80 -12.40
CA ASP A 67 2.38 -6.48 -13.63
C ASP A 67 3.79 -6.05 -14.05
N HIS A 68 4.54 -6.95 -14.68
CA HIS A 68 5.90 -6.67 -15.14
C HIS A 68 5.86 -5.77 -16.39
N ALA A 69 5.68 -4.47 -16.19
CA ALA A 69 6.09 -3.42 -17.11
C ALA A 69 6.04 -2.07 -16.38
N ASP A 70 7.20 -1.40 -16.35
CA ASP A 70 7.46 -0.03 -15.90
C ASP A 70 7.67 0.17 -14.40
N ASP A 71 8.77 0.86 -14.07
CA ASP A 71 9.16 1.40 -12.77
C ASP A 71 8.20 2.51 -12.30
N GLY A 72 6.90 2.25 -12.40
CA GLY A 72 5.82 3.19 -12.11
C GLY A 72 5.43 3.18 -10.63
N PRO A 73 4.83 4.28 -10.14
CA PRO A 73 4.34 4.33 -8.78
C PRO A 73 3.14 3.39 -8.57
N VAL A 74 3.05 2.87 -7.35
CA VAL A 74 1.93 2.06 -6.86
C VAL A 74 0.79 3.00 -6.51
N SER A 75 -0.40 2.82 -7.09
CA SER A 75 -1.56 3.63 -6.72
C SER A 75 -2.71 2.80 -6.17
N LEU A 76 -3.22 3.22 -5.01
CA LEU A 76 -4.46 2.73 -4.40
C LEU A 76 -5.57 3.74 -4.68
N TYR A 77 -6.67 3.27 -5.26
CA TYR A 77 -7.84 4.09 -5.54
C TYR A 77 -9.05 3.62 -4.75
N ASP A 78 -9.93 4.56 -4.39
CA ASP A 78 -11.29 4.23 -3.98
C ASP A 78 -12.30 4.48 -5.11
N ALA A 79 -13.55 4.03 -4.91
CA ALA A 79 -14.62 4.17 -5.90
C ALA A 79 -15.03 5.62 -6.21
N ARG A 80 -14.55 6.59 -5.42
CA ARG A 80 -14.81 8.03 -5.59
C ARG A 80 -13.65 8.77 -6.25
N GLY A 81 -12.57 8.06 -6.58
CA GLY A 81 -11.38 8.61 -7.23
C GLY A 81 -10.33 9.14 -6.26
N ASN A 82 -10.48 8.95 -4.95
CA ASN A 82 -9.40 9.25 -4.01
C ASN A 82 -8.21 8.35 -4.31
N LYS A 83 -6.98 8.87 -4.17
CA LYS A 83 -5.75 8.17 -4.54
C LYS A 83 -4.71 8.25 -3.42
N VAL A 84 -4.05 7.12 -3.14
CA VAL A 84 -2.79 7.07 -2.40
C VAL A 84 -1.74 6.44 -3.31
N GLU A 85 -0.68 7.16 -3.62
CA GLU A 85 0.38 6.77 -4.54
C GLU A 85 1.72 6.61 -3.80
N LEU A 86 2.41 5.49 -4.00
CA LEU A 86 3.76 5.21 -3.50
C LEU A 86 4.71 5.15 -4.69
N GLY A 87 5.53 6.19 -4.85
CA GLY A 87 6.51 6.30 -5.93
C GLY A 87 7.94 6.43 -5.40
N VAL A 88 8.90 6.43 -6.32
CA VAL A 88 10.33 6.66 -6.02
C VAL A 88 10.57 8.04 -5.38
N ASP A 89 9.71 9.01 -5.68
CA ASP A 89 9.76 10.37 -5.14
C ASP A 89 9.02 10.54 -3.80
N GLY A 90 8.33 9.49 -3.31
CA GLY A 90 7.65 9.49 -2.02
C GLY A 90 6.18 9.06 -2.06
N ILE A 91 5.40 9.54 -1.09
CA ILE A 91 3.98 9.20 -0.91
C ILE A 91 3.12 10.41 -1.25
N VAL A 92 2.13 10.22 -2.14
CA VAL A 92 1.15 11.25 -2.49
C VAL A 92 -0.24 10.80 -2.08
N MET A 93 -1.00 11.64 -1.37
CA MET A 93 -2.39 11.39 -1.01
C MET A 93 -3.28 12.48 -1.60
N GLU A 94 -4.20 12.10 -2.49
CA GLU A 94 -5.13 13.00 -3.17
C GLU A 94 -6.57 12.66 -2.80
N GLY A 95 -7.23 13.61 -2.12
CA GLY A 95 -8.62 13.44 -1.68
C GLY A 95 -9.68 13.91 -2.66
N GLN A 96 -9.36 14.35 -3.88
CA GLN A 96 -10.35 14.83 -4.88
C GLN A 96 -11.43 15.79 -4.32
N GLY A 97 -11.03 16.74 -3.47
CA GLY A 97 -11.93 17.68 -2.79
C GLY A 97 -12.64 17.13 -1.54
N GLN A 98 -12.38 15.87 -1.18
CA GLN A 98 -12.78 15.24 0.07
C GLN A 98 -11.74 15.45 1.17
N LYS A 99 -12.17 15.23 2.41
CA LYS A 99 -11.33 15.31 3.60
C LYS A 99 -10.32 14.15 3.61
N VAL A 100 -9.05 14.45 3.90
CA VAL A 100 -8.01 13.46 4.23
C VAL A 100 -7.73 13.55 5.74
N GLU A 101 -7.85 12.43 6.46
CA GLU A 101 -7.58 12.34 7.90
C GLU A 101 -6.48 11.32 8.19
N LEU A 102 -5.50 11.72 8.99
CA LEU A 102 -4.50 10.83 9.57
C LEU A 102 -4.86 10.61 11.05
N LEU A 103 -5.30 9.40 11.39
CA LEU A 103 -5.68 9.04 12.76
C LEU A 103 -4.59 8.16 13.37
N SER A 104 -3.91 8.67 14.38
CA SER A 104 -2.85 7.97 15.11
C SER A 104 -2.78 8.51 16.55
N GLY A 105 -2.27 7.70 17.49
CA GLY A 105 -1.96 8.18 18.84
C GLY A 105 -0.88 9.28 18.87
N GLY A 106 -0.12 9.43 17.79
CA GLY A 106 0.78 10.55 17.55
C GLY A 106 1.24 10.59 16.09
N ILE A 107 1.46 11.80 15.56
CA ILE A 107 1.97 12.00 14.20
C ILE A 107 3.25 12.84 14.31
N LYS A 108 4.34 12.32 13.75
CA LYS A 108 5.60 13.06 13.59
C LYS A 108 5.82 13.32 12.11
N ILE A 109 5.86 14.59 11.72
CA ILE A 109 6.27 15.02 10.39
C ILE A 109 7.63 15.68 10.52
N SER A 110 8.61 15.20 9.75
CA SER A 110 9.97 15.75 9.75
C SER A 110 10.40 15.92 8.31
N SER A 111 11.03 17.05 8.02
CA SER A 111 11.61 17.37 6.73
C SER A 111 13.02 17.92 6.95
N PRO A 112 14.02 17.51 6.15
CA PRO A 112 15.38 18.03 6.27
C PRO A 112 15.50 19.50 5.83
N SER A 113 14.50 20.04 5.14
CA SER A 113 14.53 21.40 4.58
C SER A 113 13.37 22.25 5.09
N LYS A 114 12.14 21.91 4.72
CA LYS A 114 10.93 22.64 5.12
C LYS A 114 9.69 21.76 5.11
N ILE A 115 8.72 22.12 5.94
CA ILE A 115 7.33 21.67 5.85
C ILE A 115 6.50 22.88 5.43
N GLU A 116 5.70 22.73 4.38
CA GLU A 116 4.86 23.79 3.85
C GLU A 116 3.38 23.39 3.98
N ILE A 117 2.56 24.29 4.53
CA ILE A 117 1.12 24.10 4.67
C ILE A 117 0.44 25.21 3.88
N ASN A 118 -0.15 24.85 2.74
CA ASN A 118 -0.94 25.77 1.93
C ASN A 118 -2.43 25.56 2.22
N ALA A 119 -2.95 26.34 3.16
CA ALA A 119 -4.35 26.30 3.56
C ALA A 119 -4.85 27.71 3.90
N PRO A 120 -6.14 28.02 3.68
CA PRO A 120 -6.71 29.30 4.08
C PRO A 120 -6.70 29.52 5.60
N GLN A 121 -6.74 28.43 6.38
CA GLN A 121 -6.72 28.46 7.84
C GLN A 121 -5.98 27.22 8.37
N VAL A 122 -5.21 27.42 9.44
CA VAL A 122 -4.53 26.35 10.19
C VAL A 122 -4.83 26.55 11.67
N PHE A 123 -5.33 25.51 12.34
CA PHE A 123 -5.62 25.52 13.77
C PHE A 123 -4.51 24.78 14.51
N ILE A 124 -3.86 25.47 15.44
CA ILE A 124 -2.80 24.92 16.28
C ILE A 124 -3.14 25.28 17.71
N ASN A 125 -3.28 24.26 18.57
CA ASN A 125 -3.61 24.48 19.97
C ASN A 125 -2.42 25.04 20.76
N ASP A 126 -1.21 24.55 20.46
CA ASP A 126 0.02 25.00 21.11
C ASP A 126 1.22 24.87 20.17
N ILE A 127 2.19 25.78 20.30
CA ILE A 127 3.44 25.79 19.54
C ILE A 127 4.59 25.78 20.55
N LEU A 128 5.25 24.62 20.66
CA LEU A 128 6.51 24.51 21.38
C LEU A 128 7.64 24.65 20.36
N GLN A 129 8.24 25.83 20.31
CA GLN A 129 9.42 26.09 19.50
C GLN A 129 10.66 25.89 20.36
N SER A 130 11.55 24.97 19.97
CA SER A 130 12.89 24.86 20.56
C SER A 130 13.94 25.25 19.52
N GLY A 131 14.78 26.21 19.85
CA GLY A 131 15.93 26.64 19.07
C GLY A 131 16.80 27.59 19.88
N ASP A 132 18.12 27.56 19.64
CA ASP A 132 19.04 28.67 19.93
C ASP A 132 18.82 29.81 18.92
#